data_AF-A0A355BE90-F1
#
_entry.id   AF-A0A355BE90-F1
#
_cell.length_a   1.000
_cell.length_b   1.000
_cell.length_c   1.000
_cell.angle_alpha   90.00
_cell.angle_beta   90.00
_cell.angle_gamma   90.00
#
_symmetry.space_group_name_H-M   'P 1'
#
loop_
_entity.id
_entity.type
_entity.pdbx_description
1 polymer ?
#
loop_
_entity_poly.entity_id
_entity_poly.type
_entity_poly.pdbx_seq_one_letter_code
_entity_poly.pdbx_strand_id
1 'polypeptide(L)'
;TAGRDKSIKLINDANANGKIIGVVAQINEDIEEPTSNDIHKIGTVAQIIRILKMPDGNTTVILQGKKRFEIDAITQNEPYLKATIKEVVEKR
;
A
#
# COMPACT_ATOMS: atom_id res chain seq x y z
N THR A 1 4.06 8.98 5.65
CA THR A 1 3.62 8.53 6.99
C THR A 1 2.28 7.85 6.85
N ALA A 2 1.98 6.79 7.61
CA ALA A 2 0.66 6.17 7.56
C ALA A 2 -0.17 6.67 8.75
N GLY A 3 -1.11 7.58 8.49
CA GLY A 3 -1.99 8.16 9.52
C GLY A 3 -3.43 7.65 9.49
N ARG A 4 -3.83 6.95 8.44
CA ARG A 4 -5.23 6.54 8.22
C ARG A 4 -5.49 5.16 8.81
N ASP A 5 -6.62 4.99 9.49
CA ASP A 5 -6.97 3.74 10.16
C ASP A 5 -6.93 2.52 9.21
N LYS A 6 -7.43 2.69 7.99
CA LYS A 6 -7.41 1.65 6.94
C LYS A 6 -5.98 1.22 6.59
N SER A 7 -5.05 2.18 6.50
CA SER A 7 -3.63 1.90 6.21
C SER A 7 -2.94 1.21 7.38
N ILE A 8 -3.19 1.66 8.61
CA ILE A 8 -2.61 1.06 9.82
C ILE A 8 -3.07 -0.40 9.97
N LYS A 9 -4.35 -0.68 9.72
CA LYS A 9 -4.88 -2.06 9.70
C LYS A 9 -4.17 -2.92 8.66
N LEU A 10 -4.04 -2.44 7.42
CA LEU A 10 -3.32 -3.15 6.34
C LEU A 10 -1.87 -3.46 6.74
N ILE A 11 -1.17 -2.49 7.31
CA ILE A 11 0.23 -2.65 7.73
C ILE A 11 0.36 -3.72 8.81
N ASN A 12 -0.53 -3.74 9.81
CA ASN A 12 -0.52 -4.72 10.88
C ASN A 12 -0.80 -6.14 10.35
N ASP A 13 -1.81 -6.29 9.50
CA ASP A 13 -2.17 -7.58 8.88
C ASP A 13 -1.05 -8.11 7.99
N ALA A 14 -0.44 -7.25 7.18
CA ALA A 14 0.68 -7.62 6.32
C ALA A 14 1.92 -7.99 7.13
N ASN A 15 2.19 -7.29 8.24
CA ASN A 15 3.31 -7.60 9.11
C ASN A 15 3.20 -9.00 9.74
N ALA A 16 1.97 -9.49 10.00
CA ALA A 16 1.72 -10.84 10.49
C ALA A 16 1.82 -11.92 9.38
N ASN A 17 1.47 -11.59 8.12
CA ASN A 17 1.27 -12.56 7.04
C ASN A 17 2.39 -12.60 5.97
N GLY A 18 3.57 -12.05 6.25
CA GLY A 18 4.73 -12.15 5.34
C GLY A 18 5.41 -10.83 4.98
N LYS A 19 4.97 -9.71 5.58
CA LYS A 19 5.58 -8.37 5.47
C LYS A 19 5.60 -7.82 4.05
N ILE A 20 4.72 -8.25 3.15
CA ILE A 20 4.64 -7.75 1.77
C ILE A 20 3.36 -6.95 1.61
N ILE A 21 3.47 -5.77 0.99
CA ILE A 21 2.35 -4.88 0.66
C ILE A 21 2.50 -4.32 -0.75
N GLY A 22 1.37 -3.94 -1.36
CA GLY A 22 1.36 -3.11 -2.57
C GLY A 22 1.30 -1.64 -2.19
N VAL A 23 2.16 -0.81 -2.79
CA VAL A 23 2.12 0.65 -2.63
C VAL A 23 1.84 1.29 -3.97
N VAL A 24 0.84 2.18 -3.99
CA VAL A 24 0.42 2.94 -5.16
C VAL A 24 0.32 4.41 -4.78
N ALA A 25 0.64 5.28 -5.72
CA ALA A 25 0.44 6.71 -5.55
C ALA A 25 -1.05 7.04 -5.73
N GLN A 26 -1.55 8.00 -4.95
CA GLN A 26 -2.84 8.62 -5.18
C GLN A 26 -2.71 9.67 -6.27
N ILE A 27 -3.78 9.87 -7.06
CA ILE A 27 -3.83 10.90 -8.09
C ILE A 27 -3.99 12.28 -7.44
N ASN A 28 -4.84 12.38 -6.42
CA ASN A 28 -5.06 13.58 -5.63
C ASN A 28 -4.85 13.26 -4.15
N GLU A 29 -3.93 13.99 -3.51
CA GLU A 29 -3.58 13.82 -2.10
C GLU A 29 -4.63 14.37 -1.13
N ASP A 30 -5.51 15.28 -1.59
CA ASP A 30 -6.59 15.86 -0.78
C ASP A 30 -7.73 14.85 -0.53
N ILE A 31 -7.73 13.72 -1.25
CA ILE A 31 -8.79 12.71 -1.11
C ILE A 31 -8.50 11.85 0.11
N GLU A 32 -9.22 12.14 1.18
CA GLU A 32 -9.10 11.41 2.45
C GLU A 32 -9.55 9.96 2.36
N GLU A 33 -10.38 9.57 1.39
CA GLU A 33 -10.77 8.17 1.13
C GLU A 33 -10.72 7.84 -0.37
N PRO A 34 -9.52 7.55 -0.93
CA PRO A 34 -9.36 7.30 -2.34
C PRO A 34 -10.02 5.96 -2.70
N THR A 35 -10.81 6.01 -3.75
CA THR A 35 -11.36 4.83 -4.40
C THR A 35 -10.37 4.27 -5.41
N SER A 36 -10.75 3.18 -6.09
CA SER A 36 -9.99 2.57 -7.18
C SER A 36 -9.68 3.53 -8.33
N ASN A 37 -10.50 4.57 -8.52
CA ASN A 37 -10.32 5.55 -9.58
C ASN A 37 -9.38 6.70 -9.19
N ASP A 38 -9.07 6.83 -7.89
CA ASP A 38 -8.28 7.91 -7.32
C ASP A 38 -6.81 7.50 -7.08
N ILE A 39 -6.43 6.31 -7.56
CA ILE A 39 -5.09 5.76 -7.44
C ILE A 39 -4.50 5.45 -8.82
N HIS A 40 -3.17 5.55 -8.91
CA HIS A 40 -2.47 5.10 -10.10
C HIS A 40 -2.54 3.57 -10.23
N LYS A 41 -2.73 3.09 -11.47
CA LYS A 41 -2.77 1.66 -11.77
C LYS A 41 -1.42 0.96 -11.57
N ILE A 42 -0.31 1.70 -11.71
CA ILE A 42 1.03 1.15 -11.53
C ILE A 42 1.49 1.43 -10.10
N GLY A 43 1.89 0.37 -9.42
CA GLY A 43 2.43 0.40 -8.06
C GLY A 43 3.75 -0.33 -7.94
N THR A 44 4.22 -0.44 -6.70
CA THR A 44 5.41 -1.19 -6.33
C THR A 44 5.09 -2.18 -5.23
N VAL A 45 5.43 -3.45 -5.45
CA VAL A 45 5.45 -4.47 -4.41
C VAL A 45 6.59 -4.10 -3.47
N ALA A 46 6.27 -3.87 -2.21
CA ALA A 46 7.23 -3.46 -1.20
C ALA A 46 7.19 -4.39 0.02
N GLN A 47 8.35 -4.57 0.64
CA GLN A 47 8.48 -5.33 1.87
C GLN A 47 8.61 -4.39 3.07
N ILE A 48 7.86 -4.65 4.13
CA ILE A 48 7.96 -3.96 5.41
C ILE A 48 9.25 -4.39 6.11
N ILE A 49 10.16 -3.43 6.28
CA ILE A 49 11.44 -3.64 6.98
C ILE A 49 11.27 -3.31 8.46
N ARG A 50 10.64 -2.17 8.76
CA ARG A 50 10.46 -1.72 10.14
C ARG A 50 9.21 -0.85 10.29
N ILE A 51 8.54 -0.99 11.42
CA ILE A 51 7.43 -0.13 11.83
C ILE A 51 7.89 0.62 13.09
N LEU A 52 7.76 1.93 13.07
CA LEU A 52 8.10 2.83 14.16
C LEU A 52 6.82 3.55 14.59
N LYS A 53 6.37 3.31 15.81
CA LYS A 53 5.26 4.06 16.42
C LYS A 53 5.85 5.24 17.18
N MET A 54 5.53 6.44 16.74
CA MET A 54 5.94 7.67 17.39
C MET A 54 5.05 7.94 18.61
N PRO A 55 5.56 8.63 19.65
CA PRO A 55 4.80 8.94 20.85
C PRO A 55 3.63 9.92 20.61
N ASP A 56 3.62 10.62 19.48
CA ASP A 56 2.53 11.48 19.01
C ASP A 56 1.34 10.71 18.38
N GLY A 57 1.43 9.38 18.30
CA GLY A 57 0.42 8.51 17.67
C GLY A 57 0.67 8.22 16.19
N ASN A 58 1.64 8.86 15.53
CA ASN A 58 1.94 8.61 14.14
C ASN A 58 2.71 7.29 13.93
N THR A 59 2.37 6.57 12.86
CA THR A 59 3.10 5.35 12.48
C THR A 59 3.97 5.62 11.24
N THR A 60 5.28 5.49 11.42
CA THR A 60 6.26 5.53 10.33
C THR A 60 6.62 4.11 9.93
N VAL A 61 6.53 3.82 8.63
CA VAL A 61 6.85 2.50 8.08
C VAL A 61 7.99 2.63 7.09
N ILE A 62 9.03 1.85 7.30
CA ILE A 62 10.18 1.74 6.39
C ILE A 62 9.93 0.55 5.48
N LEU A 63 9.85 0.83 4.18
CA LEU A 63 9.55 -0.13 3.13
C LEU A 63 10.73 -0.27 2.18
N GLN A 64 10.95 -1.48 1.66
CA GLN A 64 11.88 -1.74 0.57
C GLN A 64 11.09 -2.15 -0.67
N GLY A 65 11.12 -1.34 -1.73
CA GLY A 65 10.55 -1.70 -3.02
C GLY A 65 11.27 -2.92 -3.62
N LYS A 66 10.50 -3.85 -4.20
CA LYS A 66 11.00 -5.08 -4.81
C LYS A 66 10.79 -5.09 -6.32
N LYS A 67 9.54 -4.87 -6.76
CA LYS A 67 9.13 -4.98 -8.16
C LYS A 67 7.95 -4.06 -8.47
N ARG A 68 7.84 -3.59 -9.70
CA ARG A 68 6.63 -2.87 -10.16
C ARG A 68 5.52 -3.84 -10.53
N PHE A 69 4.30 -3.40 -10.34
CA PHE A 69 3.10 -4.14 -10.72
C PHE A 69 2.06 -3.19 -11.29
N GLU A 70 1.10 -3.75 -12.03
CA GLU A 70 -0.11 -3.07 -12.46
C GLU A 70 -1.32 -3.71 -11.78
N ILE A 71 -2.25 -2.89 -11.29
CA ILE A 71 -3.52 -3.34 -10.74
C ILE A 71 -4.36 -3.93 -11.86
N ASP A 72 -4.77 -5.19 -11.72
CA ASP A 72 -5.67 -5.86 -12.67
C ASP A 72 -7.14 -5.61 -12.29
N ALA A 73 -7.53 -6.03 -11.08
CA ALA A 73 -8.87 -5.81 -10.56
C ALA A 73 -8.86 -5.65 -9.04
N ILE A 74 -9.65 -4.70 -8.53
CA ILE A 74 -9.92 -4.54 -7.10
C ILE A 74 -10.88 -5.65 -6.65
N THR A 75 -10.49 -6.41 -5.63
CA THR A 75 -11.29 -7.53 -5.11
C THR A 75 -11.99 -7.19 -3.80
N GLN A 76 -11.50 -6.18 -3.08
CA GLN A 76 -12.02 -5.79 -1.77
C GLN A 76 -11.72 -4.31 -1.50
N ASN A 77 -12.67 -3.59 -0.89
CA ASN A 77 -12.49 -2.19 -0.48
C ASN A 77 -12.37 -2.03 1.05
N GLU A 78 -13.04 -2.87 1.83
CA GLU A 78 -13.06 -2.82 3.29
C GLU A 78 -12.55 -4.13 3.88
N PRO A 79 -11.74 -4.13 4.96
CA PRO A 79 -11.34 -2.97 5.77
C PRO A 79 -10.22 -2.11 5.14
N TYR A 80 -9.65 -2.56 4.02
CA TYR A 80 -8.69 -1.85 3.19
C TYR A 80 -8.72 -2.41 1.77
N LEU A 81 -8.16 -1.66 0.82
CA LEU A 81 -8.09 -2.08 -0.58
C LEU A 81 -7.28 -3.36 -0.74
N LYS A 82 -7.86 -4.35 -1.45
CA LYS A 82 -7.12 -5.48 -2.01
C LYS A 82 -7.37 -5.55 -3.50
N ALA A 83 -6.32 -5.92 -4.22
CA ALA A 83 -6.35 -6.02 -5.65
C ALA A 83 -5.56 -7.24 -6.12
N THR A 84 -5.98 -7.78 -7.24
CA THR A 84 -5.13 -8.65 -8.07
C THR A 84 -4.17 -7.77 -8.86
N ILE A 85 -2.95 -8.26 -9.04
CA ILE A 85 -1.88 -7.51 -9.68
C ILE A 85 -1.25 -8.35 -10.79
N LYS A 86 -0.77 -7.67 -11.83
CA LYS A 86 0.04 -8.24 -12.90
C LYS A 86 1.46 -7.71 -12.78
N GLU A 87 2.45 -8.57 -12.99
CA GLU A 87 3.84 -8.16 -13.01
C GLU A 87 4.10 -7.27 -14.23
N VAL A 88 4.71 -6.11 -14.01
CA VAL A 88 5.13 -5.22 -15.10
C VAL A 88 6.56 -5.57 -15.45
N VAL A 89 6.79 -6.01 -16.67
CA VAL A 89 8.15 -6.29 -17.18
C VAL A 89 8.85 -4.95 -17.39
N GLU A 90 9.80 -4.62 -16.51
CA GLU A 90 10.69 -3.50 -16.74
C GLU A 90 11.69 -3.88 -17.83
N LYS A 91 11.60 -3.20 -19.00
CA LYS A 91 12.69 -3.24 -19.98
C LYS A 91 13.90 -2.54 -19.36
N ARG A 92 14.92 -3.32 -19.02
CA ARG A 92 16.26 -2.82 -18.71
C ARG A 92 16.99 -2.40 -19.98
#